data_AF-A0A658NL70-F1
#
_entry.id   AF-A0A658NL70-F1
#
_cell.length_a   1.000
_cell.length_b   1.000
_cell.length_c   1.000
_cell.angle_alpha   90.00
_cell.angle_beta   90.00
_cell.angle_gamma   90.00
#
_symmetry.space_group_name_H-M   'P 1'
#
loop_
_entity.id
_entity.type
_entity.pdbx_description
1 polymer ?
#
loop_
_entity_poly.entity_id
_entity_poly.type
_entity_poly.pdbx_seq_one_letter_code
_entity_poly.pdbx_strand_id
1 'polypeptide(L)' 'SCARRIADCSPGGKIVVEKSTIPVKTAESLKKIFDSRKFDKPFQVLSNPEFLAEGTAIADLLKPDRVLIGGEDTPEG' A
#
# COMPACT_ATOMS: atom_id res chain seq x y z
N SER A 1 -3.27 -9.84 -9.92
CA SER A 1 -2.04 -10.62 -10.12
C SER A 1 -1.18 -10.61 -8.85
N CYS A 2 -0.69 -9.44 -8.39
CA CYS A 2 0.17 -9.35 -7.20
C CYS A 2 -0.54 -9.61 -5.85
N ALA A 3 -1.69 -8.99 -5.61
CA ALA A 3 -2.42 -9.11 -4.33
C ALA A 3 -2.75 -10.57 -3.94
N ARG A 4 -3.21 -11.36 -4.91
CA ARG A 4 -3.49 -12.78 -4.70
C ARG A 4 -2.23 -13.55 -4.33
N ARG A 5 -1.11 -13.25 -5.01
CA ARG A 5 0.18 -13.89 -4.71
C ARG A 5 0.68 -13.54 -3.31
N ILE A 6 0.52 -12.28 -2.87
CA ILE A 6 0.82 -11.86 -1.49
C ILE A 6 -0.01 -12.66 -0.50
N ALA A 7 -1.32 -12.77 -0.75
CA ALA A 7 -2.23 -13.56 0.07
C ALA A 7 -1.89 -15.06 0.12
N ASP A 8 -1.39 -15.63 -0.98
CA ASP A 8 -1.01 -17.05 -1.06
C ASP A 8 0.31 -17.34 -0.31
N CYS A 9 1.27 -16.39 -0.30
CA CYS A 9 2.58 -16.60 0.32
C CYS A 9 2.71 -16.04 1.74
N SER A 10 1.74 -15.24 2.21
CA SER A 10 1.76 -14.62 3.53
C SER A 10 0.54 -15.04 4.35
N PRO A 11 0.59 -16.18 5.06
CA PRO A 11 -0.54 -16.68 5.85
C PRO A 11 -0.87 -15.83 7.09
N GLY A 12 0.03 -14.92 7.48
CA GLY A 12 -0.23 -13.93 8.54
C GLY A 12 -0.40 -12.54 7.96
N GLY A 13 -1.37 -11.78 8.49
CA GLY A 13 -1.63 -10.39 8.14
C GLY A 13 -0.37 -9.53 8.12
N LYS A 14 -0.27 -8.70 7.08
CA LYS A 14 0.84 -7.75 6.84
C LYS A 14 0.28 -6.37 6.52
N ILE A 15 1.16 -5.37 6.64
CA ILE A 15 0.95 -4.07 6.04
C ILE A 15 1.37 -4.17 4.56
N VAL A 16 0.44 -3.86 3.66
CA VAL A 16 0.68 -3.81 2.21
C VAL A 16 0.58 -2.36 1.79
N VAL A 17 1.69 -1.82 1.28
CA VAL A 17 1.77 -0.43 0.85
C VAL A 17 1.62 -0.38 -0.67
N GLU A 18 0.58 0.29 -1.12
CA GLU A 18 0.36 0.65 -2.51
C GLU A 18 1.18 1.91 -2.83
N LYS A 19 2.13 1.80 -3.76
CA LYS A 19 2.99 2.89 -4.22
C LYS A 19 2.78 3.09 -5.71
N SER A 20 2.22 4.23 -6.10
CA SER A 20 2.03 4.59 -7.50
C SER A 20 1.94 6.10 -7.70
N THR A 21 2.02 6.52 -8.95
CA THR A 21 1.77 7.89 -9.40
C THR A 21 0.26 8.08 -9.59
N ILE A 22 -0.41 8.68 -8.59
CA ILE A 22 -1.83 9.09 -8.57
C ILE A 22 -2.75 8.23 -9.48
N PRO A 23 -3.27 7.10 -8.96
CA PRO A 23 -4.72 6.89 -9.07
C PRO A 23 -5.33 6.33 -7.78
N VAL A 24 -6.46 6.94 -7.38
CA VAL A 24 -7.08 6.88 -6.04
C VAL A 24 -7.75 5.53 -5.67
N LYS A 25 -7.72 4.49 -6.51
CA LYS A 25 -8.57 3.28 -6.33
C LYS A 25 -7.84 1.94 -6.27
N THR A 26 -6.51 1.94 -6.37
CA THR A 26 -5.73 0.69 -6.32
C THR A 26 -5.75 0.08 -4.93
N ALA A 27 -5.58 0.90 -3.88
CA ALA A 27 -5.62 0.45 -2.48
C ALA A 27 -6.97 -0.22 -2.12
N GLU A 28 -8.10 0.39 -2.51
CA GLU A 28 -9.44 -0.20 -2.30
C GLU A 28 -9.58 -1.57 -2.99
N SER A 29 -9.04 -1.69 -4.20
CA SER A 29 -9.08 -2.94 -4.97
C SER A 29 -8.23 -4.04 -4.31
N LEU A 30 -7.07 -3.68 -3.75
CA LEU A 30 -6.24 -4.59 -2.95
C LEU A 30 -6.97 -5.06 -1.70
N LYS A 31 -7.60 -4.12 -0.96
CA LYS A 31 -8.36 -4.41 0.26
C LYS A 31 -9.48 -5.41 0.00
N LYS A 32 -10.28 -5.23 -1.06
CA LYS A 32 -11.33 -6.18 -1.46
C LYS A 32 -10.80 -7.60 -1.71
N ILE A 33 -9.61 -7.72 -2.30
CA ILE A 33 -9.00 -9.04 -2.55
C ILE A 33 -8.60 -9.70 -1.23
N PHE A 34 -8.00 -8.94 -0.30
CA PHE A 34 -7.63 -9.48 1.01
C PHE A 34 -8.87 -9.81 1.85
N ASP A 35 -9.89 -8.96 1.86
CA ASP A 35 -11.13 -9.18 2.62
C ASP A 35 -11.95 -10.37 2.11
N SER A 36 -11.81 -10.73 0.83
CA SER A 36 -12.45 -11.93 0.26
C SER A 36 -11.89 -13.26 0.80
N ARG A 37 -10.85 -13.22 1.61
CA ARG A 37 -10.17 -14.39 2.17
C ARG A 37 -10.11 -14.31 3.69
N LYS A 38 -10.07 -15.47 4.35
CA LYS A 38 -9.88 -15.54 5.80
C LYS A 38 -8.40 -15.70 6.12
N PHE A 39 -7.90 -14.83 6.99
CA PHE A 39 -6.56 -14.89 7.55
C PHE A 39 -6.65 -14.82 9.07
N ASP A 40 -5.69 -15.42 9.77
CA ASP A 40 -5.61 -15.37 11.23
C ASP A 40 -5.39 -13.94 11.75
N LYS A 41 -4.76 -13.10 10.93
CA LYS A 41 -4.62 -11.65 11.15
C LYS A 41 -4.99 -10.90 9.86
N PRO A 42 -5.76 -9.80 9.95
CA PRO A 42 -6.15 -9.04 8.77
C PRO A 42 -4.93 -8.36 8.11
N PHE A 43 -5.02 -8.15 6.80
CA PHE A 43 -4.08 -7.27 6.09
C PHE A 43 -4.50 -5.82 6.28
N GLN A 44 -3.54 -4.95 6.54
CA GLN A 44 -3.71 -3.51 6.47
C GLN A 44 -3.20 -3.02 5.10
N VAL A 45 -3.98 -2.19 4.44
CA VAL A 45 -3.60 -1.62 3.13
C VAL A 45 -3.40 -0.13 3.30
N LEU A 46 -2.18 0.33 3.02
CA LEU A 46 -1.84 1.76 3.03
C LEU A 46 -1.60 2.24 1.60
N SER A 47 -1.86 3.51 1.34
CA SER A 47 -1.41 4.20 0.13
C SER A 47 -0.24 5.12 0.47
N ASN A 48 0.86 4.99 -0.26
CA ASN A 48 2.04 5.83 -0.16
C ASN A 48 2.48 6.25 -1.57
N PRO A 49 1.79 7.24 -2.18
CA PRO A 49 2.09 7.69 -3.53
C PRO A 49 3.53 8.19 -3.64
N GLU A 50 4.08 8.12 -4.85
CA GLU A 50 5.42 8.64 -5.13
C GLU A 50 5.36 9.96 -5.88
N PHE A 51 6.22 10.90 -5.45
CA PHE A 51 6.36 12.25 -6.02
C PHE A 51 7.75 12.43 -6.66
N LEU A 52 8.32 11.35 -7.20
CA LEU A 52 9.65 11.34 -7.79
C LEU A 52 9.59 11.82 -9.25
N ALA A 53 10.57 12.61 -9.68
CA ALA A 53 10.74 12.97 -11.08
C ALA A 53 11.94 12.23 -11.70
N GLU A 54 11.82 11.90 -12.98
CA GLU A 54 12.92 11.29 -13.73
C GLU A 54 14.12 12.26 -13.79
N GLY A 55 15.33 11.76 -13.54
CA GLY A 55 16.55 12.56 -13.46
C GLY A 55 16.86 13.14 -12.07
N THR A 56 15.87 13.26 -11.18
CA THR A 56 16.06 13.74 -9.79
C THR A 56 15.61 12.77 -8.71
N ALA A 57 15.12 11.58 -9.07
CA ALA A 57 14.51 10.60 -8.16
C ALA A 57 15.29 10.33 -6.85
N ILE A 58 16.63 10.29 -6.87
CA ILE A 58 17.43 10.11 -5.65
C ILE A 58 17.35 11.34 -4.74
N ALA A 59 17.45 12.54 -5.30
CA ALA A 59 17.32 13.78 -4.55
C ALA A 59 15.90 13.93 -4.00
N ASP A 60 14.88 13.64 -4.81
CA ASP A 60 13.47 13.71 -4.42
C ASP A 60 13.14 12.71 -3.30
N LEU A 61 13.76 11.52 -3.31
CA LEU A 61 13.60 10.52 -2.26
C LEU A 61 14.28 10.93 -0.95
N LEU A 62 15.47 11.55 -1.01
CA LEU A 62 16.24 11.97 0.16
C LEU A 62 15.75 13.29 0.77
N LYS A 63 15.13 14.17 -0.04
CA LYS A 63 14.63 15.48 0.36
C LYS A 63 13.25 15.76 -0.23
N PRO A 64 12.22 14.98 0.16
CA PRO A 64 10.87 15.20 -0.34
C PRO A 64 10.26 16.46 0.27
N ASP A 65 9.43 17.18 -0.49
CA ASP A 65 8.62 18.28 0.06
C ASP A 65 7.63 17.78 1.12
N ARG A 66 7.06 16.58 0.88
CA ARG A 66 6.24 15.84 1.85
C ARG A 66 6.24 14.34 1.55
N VAL A 67 5.90 13.54 2.56
CA VAL A 67 5.53 12.13 2.41
C VAL A 67 4.05 12.00 2.74
N LEU A 68 3.27 11.43 1.82
CA LEU A 68 1.83 11.21 2.01
C LEU A 68 1.58 9.74 2.32
N ILE A 69 0.95 9.45 3.45
CA ILE A 69 0.54 8.08 3.84
C ILE A 69 -0.94 8.14 4.16
N GLY A 70 -1.74 7.32 3.47
CA GLY A 70 -3.17 7.15 3.71
C GLY A 70 -3.48 5.73 4.18
N GLY A 71 -4.40 5.62 5.14
CA GLY A 71 -4.91 4.36 5.71
C GLY A 71 -6.37 4.48 6.10
N GLU A 72 -6.98 3.37 6.51
CA GLU A 72 -8.31 3.35 7.15
C GLU A 72 -8.16 3.86 8.59
N ASP A 73 -9.16 4.55 9.13
CA ASP A 73 -9.13 4.98 10.53
C ASP A 73 -9.53 3.81 11.44
N THR A 74 -8.54 3.06 11.92
CA THR A 74 -8.73 1.89 12.80
C THR A 74 -7.96 2.03 14.10
N PRO A 75 -8.33 1.31 15.18
CA PRO A 75 -7.55 1.31 16.43
C PRO A 75 -6.09 0.89 16.24
N GLU A 76 -5.82 0.06 15.23
CA GLU A 76 -4.49 -0.39 14.86
C GLU A 76 -3.75 0.55 13.89
N GLY A 77 -4.41 1.59 13.37
CA GLY A 77 -3.86 2.57 12.43
C GLY A 77 -4.77 2.87 11.26
#